data_AF-A0A942PC92-F1
#
_entry.id   AF-A0A942PC92-F1
#
_cell.length_a   1.000
_cell.length_b   1.000
_cell.length_c   1.000
_cell.angle_alpha   90.00
_cell.angle_beta   90.00
_cell.angle_gamma   90.00
#
_symmetry.space_group_name_H-M   'P 1'
#
loop_
_entity.id
_entity.type
_entity.pdbx_description
1 polymer ?
#
loop_
_entity_poly.entity_id
_entity_poly.type
_entity_poly.pdbx_seq_one_letter_code
_entity_poly.pdbx_strand_id
1 'polypeptide(L)'
;MNQTITFFYQPNKRRKSELAFFHALKSYYPNSQTLNQHFLVNADLVNQFIDSKKLVDWLTRDSFLPTKKRLLCLELARNFPSEFIRVARQPKEIFFDIVAQVGNEFFYWEFHEKQHVGLSVARPQSVYTPEGTSVEVPRYFQRLIRDIWRVYYFSSYTVVWQKWFEKSESAIESLKLSKEFREFSLDGKFSFQRFIFE
;
A
#
# COMPACT_ATOMS: atom_id res chain seq x y z
N MET A 1 2.21 -27.92 16.46
CA MET A 1 0.81 -27.47 16.26
C MET A 1 0.76 -26.75 14.93
N ASN A 2 -0.07 -27.19 13.97
CA ASN A 2 -0.27 -26.42 12.75
C ASN A 2 -1.05 -25.16 13.11
N GLN A 3 -0.41 -24.00 13.05
CA GLN A 3 -1.08 -22.73 13.32
C GLN A 3 -2.06 -22.45 12.17
N THR A 4 -3.33 -22.25 12.51
CA THR A 4 -4.36 -21.86 11.53
C THR A 4 -4.08 -20.46 11.01
N ILE A 5 -4.14 -20.29 9.69
CA ILE A 5 -4.03 -18.99 9.04
C ILE A 5 -5.43 -18.41 8.86
N THR A 6 -5.66 -17.18 9.32
CA THR A 6 -6.91 -16.46 9.11
C THR A 6 -6.69 -15.28 8.17
N PHE A 7 -7.36 -15.26 7.04
CA PHE A 7 -7.36 -14.14 6.10
C PHE A 7 -8.49 -13.16 6.40
N PHE A 8 -8.17 -11.89 6.58
CA PHE A 8 -9.11 -10.78 6.55
C PHE A 8 -9.15 -10.25 5.11
N TYR A 9 -10.25 -10.48 4.40
CA TYR A 9 -10.43 -10.06 3.01
C TYR A 9 -11.90 -9.70 2.77
N GLN A 10 -12.16 -8.47 2.31
CA GLN A 10 -13.50 -8.03 1.94
C GLN A 10 -13.61 -7.93 0.41
N PRO A 11 -14.23 -8.90 -0.28
CA PRO A 11 -14.19 -8.99 -1.74
C PRO A 11 -14.86 -7.79 -2.42
N ASN A 12 -14.21 -7.26 -3.46
CA ASN A 12 -14.80 -6.30 -4.37
C ASN A 12 -14.95 -6.90 -5.77
N LYS A 13 -16.20 -7.16 -6.19
CA LYS A 13 -16.51 -7.79 -7.49
C LYS A 13 -15.95 -7.05 -8.71
N ARG A 14 -15.60 -5.76 -8.58
CA ARG A 14 -15.01 -4.97 -9.67
C ARG A 14 -13.48 -5.15 -9.79
N ARG A 15 -12.81 -5.66 -8.76
CA ARG A 15 -11.34 -5.84 -8.71
C ARG A 15 -10.97 -7.29 -9.04
N LYS A 16 -11.08 -7.66 -10.31
CA LYS A 16 -10.90 -9.05 -10.77
C LYS A 16 -9.50 -9.60 -10.50
N SER A 17 -8.45 -8.81 -10.72
CA SER A 17 -7.07 -9.26 -10.54
C SER A 17 -6.70 -9.45 -9.07
N GLU A 18 -7.16 -8.57 -8.19
CA GLU A 18 -7.04 -8.74 -6.73
C GLU A 18 -7.77 -10.01 -6.26
N LEU A 19 -8.99 -10.24 -6.77
CA LEU A 19 -9.73 -11.46 -6.46
C LEU A 19 -8.99 -12.73 -6.93
N ALA A 20 -8.39 -12.69 -8.13
CA ALA A 20 -7.58 -13.80 -8.64
C ALA A 20 -6.35 -14.05 -7.75
N PHE A 21 -5.68 -12.99 -7.30
CA PHE A 21 -4.57 -13.07 -6.35
C PHE A 21 -5.02 -13.68 -5.01
N PHE A 22 -6.17 -13.26 -4.48
CA PHE A 22 -6.73 -13.86 -3.26
C PHE A 22 -7.04 -15.36 -3.44
N HIS A 23 -7.58 -15.76 -4.59
CA HIS A 23 -7.79 -17.18 -4.88
C HIS A 23 -6.48 -17.97 -4.92
N ALA A 24 -5.41 -17.41 -5.49
CA ALA A 24 -4.09 -18.03 -5.46
C ALA A 24 -3.57 -18.22 -4.02
N LEU A 25 -3.74 -17.21 -3.14
CA LEU A 25 -3.42 -17.33 -1.71
C LEU A 25 -4.22 -18.43 -1.02
N LYS A 26 -5.52 -18.56 -1.31
CA LYS A 26 -6.37 -19.62 -0.75
C LYS A 26 -5.95 -21.00 -1.23
N SER A 27 -5.57 -21.14 -2.49
CA SER A 27 -5.05 -22.40 -3.04
C SER A 27 -3.69 -22.77 -2.41
N TYR A 28 -2.84 -21.78 -2.15
CA TYR A 28 -1.54 -21.99 -1.52
C TYR A 28 -1.66 -22.34 -0.02
N TYR A 29 -2.67 -21.79 0.67
CA TYR A 29 -3.00 -22.09 2.07
C TYR A 29 -4.38 -22.75 2.20
N PRO A 30 -4.54 -24.03 1.82
CA PRO A 30 -5.84 -24.69 1.69
C PRO A 30 -6.60 -24.79 3.02
N ASN A 31 -5.89 -24.86 4.15
CA ASN A 31 -6.47 -24.96 5.49
C ASN A 31 -6.75 -23.59 6.14
N SER A 32 -6.58 -22.49 5.41
CA SER A 32 -6.84 -21.15 5.94
C SER A 32 -8.34 -20.87 6.10
N GLN A 33 -8.68 -20.03 7.05
CA GLN A 33 -10.02 -19.46 7.20
C GLN A 33 -10.08 -18.07 6.54
N THR A 34 -11.28 -17.61 6.20
CA THR A 34 -11.50 -16.28 5.63
C THR A 34 -12.57 -15.55 6.44
N LEU A 35 -12.23 -14.37 6.96
CA LEU A 35 -13.16 -13.42 7.56
C LEU A 35 -13.46 -12.32 6.54
N ASN A 36 -14.74 -12.15 6.21
CA ASN A 36 -15.19 -11.18 5.21
C ASN A 36 -15.31 -9.76 5.81
N GLN A 37 -14.17 -9.21 6.20
CA GLN A 37 -14.07 -7.86 6.78
C GLN A 37 -12.68 -7.30 6.59
N HIS A 38 -12.57 -5.98 6.70
CA HIS A 38 -11.27 -5.32 6.80
C HIS A 38 -10.61 -5.59 8.16
N PHE A 39 -9.29 -5.77 8.14
CA PHE A 39 -8.50 -5.77 9.37
C PHE A 39 -8.37 -4.34 9.92
N LEU A 40 -8.47 -4.19 11.25
CA LEU A 40 -8.24 -2.92 11.92
C LEU A 40 -6.80 -2.86 12.43
N VAL A 41 -6.04 -1.90 11.91
CA VAL A 41 -4.66 -1.69 12.34
C VAL A 41 -4.59 -1.17 13.78
N ASN A 42 -3.42 -1.30 14.43
CA ASN A 42 -3.20 -0.73 15.75
C ASN A 42 -3.40 0.81 15.72
N ALA A 43 -4.11 1.34 16.72
CA ALA A 43 -4.31 2.77 16.94
C ALA A 43 -3.00 3.56 17.01
N ASP A 44 -1.94 3.00 17.58
CA ASP A 44 -0.68 3.72 17.73
C ASP A 44 -0.03 4.06 16.38
N LEU A 45 -0.33 3.26 15.34
CA LEU A 45 0.20 3.51 14.00
C LEU A 45 -0.35 4.80 13.40
N VAL A 46 -1.57 5.26 13.76
CA VAL A 46 -2.13 6.48 13.17
C VAL A 46 -1.40 7.77 13.59
N ASN A 47 -0.44 7.67 14.50
CA ASN A 47 0.46 8.74 14.93
C ASN A 47 1.83 8.70 14.23
N GLN A 48 1.98 7.86 13.20
CA GLN A 48 3.14 7.85 12.33
C GLN A 48 2.93 8.79 11.13
N PHE A 49 3.96 9.56 10.77
CA PHE A 49 3.85 10.65 9.79
C PHE A 49 4.89 10.54 8.67
N ILE A 50 4.53 10.96 7.47
CA ILE A 50 5.48 11.11 6.36
C ILE A 50 6.13 12.49 6.42
N ASP A 51 7.46 12.53 6.42
CA ASP A 51 8.22 13.76 6.27
C ASP A 51 8.07 14.32 4.84
N SER A 52 7.55 15.54 4.74
CA SER A 52 7.33 16.24 3.47
C SER A 52 8.62 16.49 2.69
N LYS A 53 9.75 16.77 3.37
CA LYS A 53 11.06 16.96 2.71
C LYS A 53 11.56 15.66 2.10
N LYS A 54 11.44 14.54 2.82
CA LYS A 54 11.77 13.22 2.27
C LYS A 54 10.90 12.88 1.05
N LEU A 55 9.60 13.17 1.12
CA LEU A 55 8.69 12.99 -0.01
C LEU A 55 9.11 13.81 -1.23
N VAL A 56 9.51 15.07 -1.03
CA VAL A 56 10.07 15.94 -2.07
C VAL A 56 11.33 15.33 -2.68
N ASP A 57 12.23 14.79 -1.87
CA ASP A 57 13.48 14.18 -2.34
C ASP A 57 13.23 12.93 -3.18
N TRP A 58 12.32 12.03 -2.75
CA TRP A 58 11.96 10.84 -3.54
C TRP A 58 11.30 11.21 -4.86
N LEU A 59 10.35 12.15 -4.83
CA LEU A 59 9.66 12.63 -6.03
C LEU A 59 10.61 13.33 -7.01
N THR A 60 11.66 13.98 -6.53
CA THR A 60 12.65 14.65 -7.38
C THR A 60 13.53 13.64 -8.11
N ARG A 61 13.96 12.58 -7.41
CA ARG A 61 14.87 11.54 -7.93
C ARG A 61 14.19 10.51 -8.82
N ASP A 62 12.90 10.24 -8.60
CA ASP A 62 12.17 9.21 -9.34
C ASP A 62 12.05 9.52 -10.84
N SER A 63 12.33 8.53 -11.68
CA SER A 63 12.17 8.63 -13.13
C SER A 63 11.08 7.72 -13.70
N PHE A 64 10.39 6.95 -12.85
CA PHE A 64 9.44 5.92 -13.29
C PHE A 64 7.97 6.34 -13.20
N LEU A 65 7.62 7.29 -12.33
CA LEU A 65 6.28 7.87 -12.28
C LEU A 65 6.03 8.76 -13.50
N PRO A 66 4.77 8.90 -13.95
CA PRO A 66 4.43 9.80 -15.05
C PRO A 66 4.85 11.24 -14.74
N THR A 67 5.72 11.83 -15.56
CA THR A 67 6.40 13.12 -15.30
C THR A 67 5.43 14.21 -14.84
N LYS A 68 4.33 14.43 -15.56
CA LYS A 68 3.33 15.44 -15.21
C LYS A 68 2.72 15.20 -13.83
N LYS A 69 2.39 13.95 -13.49
CA LYS A 69 1.79 13.60 -12.20
C LYS A 69 2.79 13.67 -11.06
N ARG A 70 4.03 13.22 -11.30
CA ARG A 70 5.16 13.36 -10.37
C ARG A 70 5.38 14.82 -9.99
N LEU A 71 5.40 15.73 -10.97
CA LEU A 71 5.56 17.17 -10.73
C LEU A 71 4.40 17.76 -9.92
N LEU A 72 3.15 17.36 -10.18
CA LEU A 72 2.01 17.78 -9.35
C LEU A 72 2.10 17.26 -7.92
N CYS A 73 2.53 16.01 -7.71
CA CYS A 73 2.79 15.49 -6.37
C CYS A 73 3.93 16.27 -5.68
N LEU A 74 4.97 16.64 -6.42
CA LEU A 74 6.11 17.41 -5.91
C LEU A 74 5.67 18.80 -5.45
N GLU A 75 4.84 19.47 -6.23
CA GLU A 75 4.26 20.77 -5.87
C GLU A 75 3.38 20.67 -4.62
N LEU A 76 2.51 19.66 -4.54
CA LEU A 76 1.69 19.40 -3.35
C LEU A 76 2.54 19.14 -2.10
N ALA A 77 3.62 18.37 -2.24
CA ALA A 77 4.52 18.07 -1.13
C ALA A 77 5.29 19.31 -0.66
N ARG A 78 5.76 20.16 -1.59
CA ARG A 78 6.47 21.42 -1.27
C ARG A 78 5.58 22.45 -0.59
N ASN A 79 4.31 22.51 -0.99
CA ASN A 79 3.35 23.48 -0.48
C ASN A 79 2.47 22.91 0.65
N PHE A 80 2.83 21.75 1.21
CA PHE A 80 2.07 21.17 2.31
C PHE A 80 2.20 22.08 3.56
N PRO A 81 1.11 22.35 4.31
CA PRO A 81 1.12 23.35 5.38
C PRO A 81 1.91 22.95 6.64
N SER A 82 2.57 21.79 6.64
CA SER A 82 3.36 21.27 7.76
C SER A 82 4.54 20.45 7.24
N GLU A 83 5.59 20.29 8.05
CA GLU A 83 6.71 19.43 7.68
C GLU A 83 6.34 17.93 7.67
N PHE A 84 5.28 17.55 8.38
CA PHE A 84 4.84 16.17 8.52
C PHE A 84 3.41 15.96 8.01
N ILE A 85 3.20 14.87 7.29
CA ILE A 85 1.93 14.51 6.68
C ILE A 85 1.36 13.27 7.39
N ARG A 86 0.16 13.42 7.95
CA ARG A 86 -0.62 12.34 8.56
C ARG A 86 -1.58 11.74 7.52
N VAL A 87 -1.53 10.42 7.33
CA VAL A 87 -2.30 9.75 6.26
C VAL A 87 -3.72 9.32 6.67
N ALA A 88 -4.00 9.28 7.97
CA ALA A 88 -5.27 8.86 8.56
C ALA A 88 -5.42 9.40 9.99
N ARG A 89 -6.65 9.70 10.42
CA ARG A 89 -6.92 10.10 11.82
C ARG A 89 -7.31 8.93 12.71
N GLN A 90 -7.92 7.89 12.12
CA GLN A 90 -8.42 6.73 12.83
C GLN A 90 -7.98 5.45 12.14
N PRO A 91 -7.77 4.34 12.88
CA PRO A 91 -7.33 3.07 12.30
C PRO A 91 -8.22 2.56 11.17
N LYS A 92 -9.52 2.78 11.29
CA LYS A 92 -10.53 2.42 10.29
C LYS A 92 -10.39 3.16 8.95
N GLU A 93 -9.49 4.13 8.82
CA GLU A 93 -9.21 4.82 7.56
C GLU A 93 -8.04 4.19 6.79
N ILE A 94 -7.31 3.29 7.47
CA ILE A 94 -6.19 2.51 6.94
C ILE A 94 -6.70 1.10 6.69
N PHE A 95 -6.53 0.65 5.46
CA PHE A 95 -6.93 -0.69 5.03
C PHE A 95 -5.72 -1.39 4.45
N PHE A 96 -5.79 -2.71 4.38
CA PHE A 96 -4.97 -3.51 3.50
C PHE A 96 -5.93 -4.30 2.61
N ASP A 97 -5.54 -4.59 1.37
CA ASP A 97 -6.38 -5.40 0.50
C ASP A 97 -6.57 -6.78 1.14
N ILE A 98 -5.50 -7.41 1.65
CA ILE A 98 -5.54 -8.71 2.33
C ILE A 98 -4.62 -8.69 3.55
N VAL A 99 -5.08 -9.23 4.68
CA VAL A 99 -4.24 -9.48 5.87
C VAL A 99 -4.32 -10.95 6.26
N ALA A 100 -3.19 -11.61 6.47
CA ALA A 100 -3.14 -12.92 7.14
C ALA A 100 -2.74 -12.76 8.60
N GLN A 101 -3.41 -13.48 9.47
CA GLN A 101 -3.04 -13.67 10.86
C GLN A 101 -2.58 -15.11 11.08
N VAL A 102 -1.42 -15.28 11.73
CA VAL A 102 -0.88 -16.56 12.17
C VAL A 102 -0.47 -16.46 13.63
N GLY A 103 -1.30 -17.00 14.53
CA GLY A 103 -1.15 -16.73 15.97
C GLY A 103 -1.27 -15.23 16.28
N ASN A 104 -0.20 -14.64 16.81
CA ASN A 104 -0.10 -13.20 17.12
C ASN A 104 0.59 -12.38 16.03
N GLU A 105 0.98 -13.01 14.92
CA GLU A 105 1.67 -12.34 13.82
C GLU A 105 0.69 -11.95 12.71
N PHE A 106 0.94 -10.79 12.09
CA PHE A 106 0.14 -10.25 11.00
C PHE A 106 1.02 -10.00 9.77
N PHE A 107 0.49 -10.35 8.59
CA PHE A 107 1.13 -10.22 7.30
C PHE A 107 0.19 -9.50 6.36
N TYR A 108 0.70 -8.51 5.65
CA TYR A 108 -0.11 -7.53 4.94
C TYR A 108 0.20 -7.58 3.45
N TRP A 109 -0.82 -7.64 2.60
CA TRP A 109 -0.68 -7.51 1.15
C TRP A 109 -1.47 -6.32 0.62
N GLU A 110 -0.87 -5.61 -0.32
CA GLU A 110 -1.54 -4.63 -1.19
C GLU A 110 -1.36 -5.03 -2.66
N PHE A 111 -2.47 -5.08 -3.38
CA PHE A 111 -2.51 -5.45 -4.80
C PHE A 111 -2.60 -4.19 -5.66
N HIS A 112 -1.45 -3.75 -6.18
CA HIS A 112 -1.34 -2.47 -6.85
C HIS A 112 -1.76 -2.55 -8.32
N GLU A 113 -2.97 -2.03 -8.59
CA GLU A 113 -3.50 -1.87 -9.94
C GLU A 113 -2.84 -0.70 -10.72
N LYS A 114 -3.14 -0.61 -12.02
CA LYS A 114 -2.65 0.46 -12.93
C LYS A 114 -2.78 1.89 -12.38
N GLN A 115 -3.80 2.14 -11.56
CA GLN A 115 -4.07 3.46 -10.96
C GLN A 115 -2.99 3.94 -9.98
N HIS A 116 -2.24 3.03 -9.35
CA HIS A 116 -1.18 3.38 -8.39
C HIS A 116 0.03 3.96 -9.13
N VAL A 117 0.53 3.30 -10.18
CA VAL A 117 1.61 3.85 -11.04
C VAL A 117 1.13 5.05 -11.83
N GLY A 118 -0.10 4.99 -12.38
CA GLY A 118 -0.61 6.03 -13.27
C GLY A 118 -0.97 7.34 -12.59
N LEU A 119 -1.06 7.37 -11.25
CA LEU A 119 -1.49 8.53 -10.46
C LEU A 119 -2.75 9.21 -11.06
N SER A 120 -3.73 8.39 -11.48
CA SER A 120 -4.78 8.81 -12.42
C SER A 120 -6.05 9.33 -11.75
N VAL A 121 -6.33 8.92 -10.51
CA VAL A 121 -7.59 9.28 -9.83
C VAL A 121 -7.45 10.62 -9.11
N ALA A 122 -8.13 11.66 -9.59
CA ALA A 122 -7.95 13.03 -9.11
C ALA A 122 -9.03 13.54 -8.13
N ARG A 123 -10.09 12.76 -7.84
CA ARG A 123 -11.14 13.22 -6.92
C ARG A 123 -10.56 13.67 -5.57
N PRO A 124 -11.08 14.73 -4.94
CA PRO A 124 -10.57 15.22 -3.66
C PRO A 124 -10.62 14.15 -2.57
N GLN A 125 -9.59 14.09 -1.74
CA GLN A 125 -9.50 13.27 -0.53
C GLN A 125 -8.75 14.04 0.54
N SER A 126 -8.98 13.70 1.80
CA SER A 126 -8.25 14.31 2.92
C SER A 126 -6.95 13.57 3.21
N VAL A 127 -5.94 14.36 3.51
CA VAL A 127 -4.79 13.99 4.35
C VAL A 127 -4.76 15.00 5.50
N TYR A 128 -3.87 14.85 6.47
CA TYR A 128 -3.93 15.64 7.68
C TYR A 128 -2.57 16.22 8.08
N THR A 129 -2.57 17.36 8.75
CA THR A 129 -1.39 17.81 9.51
C THR A 129 -1.25 16.97 10.79
N PRO A 130 -0.12 17.06 11.52
CA PRO A 130 0.07 16.33 12.78
C PRO A 130 -1.02 16.64 13.81
N GLU A 131 -1.49 17.89 13.84
CA GLU A 131 -2.56 18.39 14.72
C GLU A 131 -3.95 17.86 14.31
N GLY A 132 -4.05 17.17 13.17
CA GLY A 132 -5.30 16.58 12.66
C GLY A 132 -6.12 17.50 11.76
N THR A 133 -5.58 18.67 11.38
CA THR A 133 -6.21 19.58 10.42
C THR A 133 -6.28 18.91 9.05
N SER A 134 -7.48 18.86 8.45
CA SER A 134 -7.67 18.25 7.13
C SER A 134 -7.13 19.15 6.02
N VAL A 135 -6.34 18.57 5.12
CA VAL A 135 -5.85 19.18 3.89
C VAL A 135 -6.41 18.38 2.71
N GLU A 136 -7.17 19.02 1.84
CA GLU A 136 -7.71 18.37 0.65
C GLU A 136 -6.64 18.25 -0.44
N VAL A 137 -6.45 17.03 -0.94
CA VAL A 137 -5.50 16.70 -1.99
C VAL A 137 -6.15 15.75 -3.00
N PRO A 138 -5.64 15.68 -4.24
CA PRO A 138 -6.11 14.68 -5.19
C PRO A 138 -5.88 13.25 -4.69
N ARG A 139 -6.83 12.34 -4.93
CA ARG A 139 -6.75 10.94 -4.46
C ARG A 139 -5.47 10.21 -4.86
N TYR A 140 -4.87 10.52 -6.01
CA TYR A 140 -3.61 9.90 -6.42
C TYR A 140 -2.45 10.26 -5.47
N PHE A 141 -2.42 11.51 -4.97
CA PHE A 141 -1.40 11.95 -4.03
C PHE A 141 -1.64 11.30 -2.67
N GLN A 142 -2.89 11.34 -2.19
CA GLN A 142 -3.33 10.66 -0.98
C GLN A 142 -2.93 9.17 -0.99
N ARG A 143 -3.17 8.46 -2.09
CA ARG A 143 -2.78 7.05 -2.26
C ARG A 143 -1.27 6.86 -2.20
N LEU A 144 -0.51 7.65 -2.98
CA LEU A 144 0.95 7.57 -3.00
C LEU A 144 1.53 7.70 -1.59
N ILE A 145 1.12 8.73 -0.83
CA ILE A 145 1.62 8.92 0.53
C ILE A 145 1.19 7.81 1.49
N ARG A 146 0.00 7.23 1.29
CA ARG A 146 -0.47 6.10 2.11
C ARG A 146 0.32 4.83 1.81
N ASP A 147 0.62 4.58 0.55
CA ASP A 147 1.42 3.43 0.14
C ASP A 147 2.85 3.56 0.66
N ILE A 148 3.46 4.74 0.55
CA ILE A 148 4.77 5.04 1.16
C ILE A 148 4.72 4.82 2.68
N TRP A 149 3.68 5.33 3.34
CA TRP A 149 3.49 5.16 4.78
C TRP A 149 3.39 3.68 5.18
N ARG A 150 2.66 2.85 4.43
CA ARG A 150 2.62 1.40 4.68
C ARG A 150 4.00 0.76 4.54
N VAL A 151 4.76 1.12 3.49
CA VAL A 151 6.14 0.62 3.29
C VAL A 151 7.04 0.97 4.47
N TYR A 152 6.91 2.17 5.04
CA TYR A 152 7.73 2.62 6.15
C TYR A 152 7.44 1.93 7.48
N TYR A 153 6.17 1.67 7.77
CA TYR A 153 5.72 1.33 9.13
C TYR A 153 5.27 -0.12 9.31
N PHE A 154 5.24 -0.91 8.24
CA PHE A 154 4.87 -2.33 8.30
C PHE A 154 6.01 -3.18 7.77
N SER A 155 6.64 -3.96 8.66
CA SER A 155 7.72 -4.87 8.29
C SER A 155 7.22 -6.08 7.50
N SER A 156 6.15 -6.75 7.94
CA SER A 156 5.55 -7.91 7.26
C SER A 156 4.64 -7.50 6.09
N TYR A 157 5.13 -6.65 5.18
CA TYR A 157 4.34 -6.02 4.13
C TYR A 157 4.78 -6.44 2.74
N THR A 158 3.83 -6.87 1.91
CA THR A 158 4.06 -7.30 0.54
C THR A 158 3.24 -6.46 -0.44
N VAL A 159 3.92 -5.87 -1.43
CA VAL A 159 3.29 -5.18 -2.56
C VAL A 159 3.36 -6.08 -3.79
N VAL A 160 2.21 -6.35 -4.41
CA VAL A 160 2.13 -7.12 -5.65
C VAL A 160 1.58 -6.23 -6.75
N TRP A 161 2.39 -5.92 -7.76
CA TRP A 161 1.93 -5.12 -8.89
C TRP A 161 1.15 -5.97 -9.88
N GLN A 162 -0.02 -5.50 -10.29
CA GLN A 162 -0.92 -6.20 -11.22
C GLN A 162 -0.20 -6.73 -12.47
N LYS A 163 0.59 -5.87 -13.13
CA LYS A 163 1.32 -6.26 -14.36
C LYS A 163 2.39 -7.32 -14.13
N TRP A 164 2.95 -7.39 -12.93
CA TRP A 164 3.89 -8.45 -12.58
C TRP A 164 3.13 -9.75 -12.34
N PHE A 165 2.03 -9.70 -11.59
CA PHE A 165 1.19 -10.87 -11.31
C PHE A 165 0.65 -11.50 -12.61
N GLU A 166 0.13 -10.69 -13.53
CA GLU A 166 -0.36 -11.13 -14.85
C GLU A 166 0.72 -11.79 -15.73
N LYS A 167 2.01 -11.51 -15.50
CA LYS A 167 3.12 -12.12 -16.24
C LYS A 167 3.74 -13.33 -15.52
N SER A 168 3.49 -13.43 -14.23
CA SER A 168 4.14 -14.35 -13.30
C SER A 168 3.09 -15.15 -12.54
N GLU A 169 1.99 -15.53 -13.19
CA GLU A 169 0.79 -16.09 -12.52
C GLU A 169 1.07 -17.35 -11.68
N SER A 170 2.21 -18.03 -11.89
CA SER A 170 2.69 -19.17 -11.11
C SER A 170 3.72 -18.84 -10.02
N ALA A 171 4.01 -17.55 -9.76
CA ALA A 171 5.06 -17.14 -8.84
C ALA A 171 4.61 -17.24 -7.37
N ILE A 172 4.80 -18.44 -6.82
CA ILE A 172 4.53 -18.80 -5.42
C ILE A 172 5.20 -17.83 -4.42
N GLU A 173 6.32 -17.21 -4.78
CA GLU A 173 7.05 -16.30 -3.89
C GLU A 173 6.20 -15.13 -3.38
N SER A 174 5.28 -14.61 -4.21
CA SER A 174 4.35 -13.53 -3.82
C SER A 174 3.26 -13.97 -2.84
N LEU A 175 3.04 -15.28 -2.73
CA LEU A 175 2.03 -15.90 -1.88
C LEU A 175 2.59 -16.23 -0.48
N LYS A 176 3.92 -16.29 -0.32
CA LYS A 176 4.55 -16.64 0.95
C LYS A 176 4.43 -15.51 1.97
N LEU A 177 4.07 -15.87 3.20
CA LEU A 177 4.21 -15.01 4.37
C LEU A 177 5.69 -14.60 4.54
N SER A 178 5.94 -13.30 4.75
CA SER A 178 7.28 -12.78 5.00
C SER A 178 7.25 -11.73 6.11
N LYS A 179 8.28 -11.74 6.96
CA LYS A 179 8.50 -10.74 8.01
C LYS A 179 9.21 -9.47 7.51
N GLU A 180 9.58 -9.48 6.24
CA GLU A 180 10.31 -8.41 5.57
C GLU A 180 9.42 -7.75 4.53
N PHE A 181 9.75 -6.50 4.20
CA PHE A 181 9.12 -5.83 3.08
C PHE A 181 9.49 -6.56 1.78
N ARG A 182 8.47 -6.92 1.00
CA ARG A 182 8.65 -7.54 -0.33
C ARG A 182 7.86 -6.77 -1.36
N GLU A 183 8.46 -6.58 -2.52
CA GLU A 183 7.79 -5.95 -3.64
C GLU A 183 8.01 -6.73 -4.93
N PHE A 184 6.91 -7.08 -5.58
CA PHE A 184 6.90 -7.85 -6.82
C PHE A 184 6.46 -6.93 -7.97
N SER A 185 7.45 -6.35 -8.65
CA SER A 185 7.28 -5.35 -9.72
C SER A 185 8.01 -5.77 -11.00
N LEU A 186 7.69 -5.12 -12.13
CA LEU A 186 8.44 -5.34 -13.38
C LEU A 186 9.69 -4.47 -13.44
N ASP A 187 10.75 -5.01 -14.01
CA ASP A 187 11.99 -4.27 -14.29
C ASP A 187 11.72 -3.03 -15.14
N GLY A 188 12.44 -1.94 -14.84
CA GLY A 188 12.28 -0.66 -15.53
C GLY A 188 10.91 0.01 -15.34
N LYS A 189 10.09 -0.42 -14.36
CA LYS A 189 8.85 0.26 -13.93
C LYS A 189 9.01 0.92 -12.56
N PHE A 190 7.97 1.59 -12.08
CA PHE A 190 7.98 2.13 -10.73
C PHE A 190 7.96 0.99 -9.70
N SER A 191 8.73 1.14 -8.63
CA SER A 191 8.69 0.28 -7.45
C SER A 191 9.05 1.11 -6.21
N PHE A 192 8.42 0.83 -5.07
CA PHE A 192 8.72 1.49 -3.81
C PHE A 192 10.13 1.20 -3.32
N GLN A 193 10.66 0.01 -3.58
CA GLN A 193 12.03 -0.37 -3.23
C GLN A 193 13.02 0.67 -3.76
N ARG A 194 12.91 0.99 -5.05
CA ARG A 194 13.75 2.00 -5.72
C ARG A 194 13.35 3.42 -5.34
N PHE A 195 12.06 3.68 -5.20
CA PHE A 195 11.56 5.02 -4.92
C PHE A 195 11.99 5.53 -3.54
N ILE A 196 12.08 4.64 -2.55
CA ILE A 196 12.27 4.99 -1.14
C ILE A 196 13.69 4.68 -0.64
N PHE A 197 14.26 3.54 -1.04
CA PHE A 197 15.48 2.99 -0.43
C PHE A 197 16.73 3.11 -1.29
N GLU A 198 16.60 3.48 -2.57
CA GLU A 198 17.73 3.74 -3.49
C GLU A 198 17.88 5.25 -3.77
#